data_AF-A0AB38A6H4-F1
#
_entry.id   AF-A0AB38A6H4-F1
#
_cell.length_a   1.000
_cell.length_b   1.000
_cell.length_c   1.000
_cell.angle_alpha   90.00
_cell.angle_beta   90.00
_cell.angle_gamma   90.00
#
_symmetry.space_group_name_H-M   'P 1'
#
loop_
_entity.id
_entity.type
_entity.pdbx_description
1 polymer ?
#
loop_
_entity_poly.entity_id
_entity_poly.type
_entity_poly.pdbx_seq_one_letter_code
_entity_poly.pdbx_strand_id
1 'polypeptide(L)'
;MSDLLITIIRTKRMKFNENMRKKLLTHSNSLYCKTESEVMKMQKNTKQTSKRVASKASKVMRDGRYSKTSKSVAGSALAQTKKSGK
;
A
#
# COMPACT_ATOMS: atom_id res chain seq x y z
N MET A 1 23.03 -1.36 53.02
CA MET A 1 23.65 -2.15 51.93
C MET A 1 22.68 -3.14 51.28
N SER A 2 21.74 -3.72 52.04
CA SER A 2 20.65 -4.58 51.53
C SER A 2 19.70 -3.88 50.55
N ASP A 3 19.24 -2.65 50.86
CA ASP A 3 18.23 -1.94 50.05
C ASP A 3 18.73 -1.54 48.66
N LEU A 4 20.03 -1.23 48.56
CA LEU A 4 20.67 -0.89 47.29
C LEU A 4 20.72 -2.10 46.36
N LEU A 5 21.05 -3.28 46.88
CA LEU A 5 21.10 -4.53 46.11
C LEU A 5 19.70 -4.95 45.64
N ILE A 6 18.67 -4.84 46.49
CA ILE A 6 17.28 -5.12 46.12
C ILE A 6 16.83 -4.18 44.98
N THR A 7 17.20 -2.89 45.06
CA THR A 7 16.90 -1.90 44.02
C THR A 7 17.60 -2.22 42.70
N ILE A 8 18.87 -2.63 42.74
CA ILE A 8 19.61 -3.04 41.54
C ILE A 8 19.00 -4.29 40.90
N ILE A 9 18.58 -5.28 41.70
CA ILE A 9 17.93 -6.50 41.19
C ILE A 9 16.58 -6.15 40.57
N ARG A 10 15.77 -5.31 41.24
CA ARG A 10 14.46 -4.87 40.74
C ARG A 10 14.61 -4.10 39.43
N THR A 11 15.57 -3.18 39.34
CA THR A 11 15.82 -2.40 38.12
C THR A 11 16.35 -3.26 36.98
N LYS A 12 17.23 -4.23 37.24
CA LYS A 12 17.65 -5.22 36.24
C LYS A 12 16.48 -6.06 35.73
N ARG A 13 15.59 -6.52 36.63
CA ARG A 13 14.37 -7.26 36.28
C ARG A 13 13.40 -6.41 35.44
N MET A 14 13.23 -5.13 35.79
CA MET A 14 12.40 -4.20 35.02
C MET A 14 12.97 -3.95 33.62
N LYS A 15 14.29 -3.71 33.49
CA LYS A 15 14.95 -3.55 32.18
C LYS A 15 14.84 -4.80 31.32
N PHE A 16 15.00 -5.98 31.92
CA PHE A 16 14.81 -7.26 31.22
C PHE A 16 13.38 -7.40 30.69
N ASN A 17 12.37 -7.10 31.51
CA ASN A 17 10.96 -7.18 31.10
C ASN A 17 10.61 -6.14 30.02
N GLU A 18 11.14 -4.92 30.11
CA GLU A 18 10.95 -3.88 29.10
C GLU A 18 11.56 -4.29 27.75
N ASN A 19 12.77 -4.86 27.75
CA ASN A 19 13.41 -5.34 26.54
C ASN A 19 12.62 -6.48 25.88
N MET A 20 12.05 -7.39 26.67
CA MET A 20 11.19 -8.46 26.15
C MET A 20 9.89 -7.91 25.54
N ARG A 21 9.25 -6.93 26.18
CA ARG A 21 8.08 -6.24 25.64
C ARG A 21 8.37 -5.53 24.32
N LYS A 22 9.50 -4.80 24.24
CA LYS A 22 9.94 -4.13 23.00
C LYS A 22 10.19 -5.13 21.86
N LYS A 23 10.75 -6.29 22.18
CA LYS A 23 10.98 -7.36 21.19
C LYS A 23 9.65 -7.95 20.67
N LEU A 24 8.68 -8.19 21.53
CA LEU A 24 7.36 -8.71 21.10
C LEU A 24 6.62 -7.70 20.21
N LEU A 25 6.59 -6.42 20.60
CA LEU A 25 5.87 -5.38 19.85
C LEU A 25 6.48 -5.13 18.45
N THR A 26 7.80 -5.19 18.32
CA THR A 26 8.49 -5.03 17.03
C THR A 26 8.20 -6.17 16.07
N HIS A 27 8.13 -7.42 16.56
CA HIS A 27 7.76 -8.56 15.72
C HIS A 27 6.30 -8.46 15.25
N SER A 28 5.37 -8.07 16.12
CA SER A 28 3.96 -7.86 15.74
C SER A 28 3.79 -6.77 14.69
N ASN A 29 4.46 -5.62 14.83
CA ASN A 29 4.40 -4.54 13.85
C ASN A 29 5.04 -4.93 12.51
N SER A 30 6.13 -5.71 12.54
CA SER A 30 6.77 -6.24 11.32
C SER A 30 5.87 -7.23 10.58
N LEU A 31 5.14 -8.08 11.31
CA LEU A 31 4.16 -9.00 10.75
C LEU A 31 2.98 -8.26 10.11
N TYR A 32 2.46 -7.22 10.78
CA TYR A 32 1.37 -6.38 10.24
C TYR A 32 1.78 -5.69 8.93
N CYS A 33 3.02 -5.22 8.84
CA CYS A 33 3.52 -4.55 7.63
C CYS A 33 3.67 -5.51 6.44
N LYS A 34 4.02 -6.78 6.68
CA LYS A 34 4.09 -7.81 5.62
C LYS A 34 2.72 -8.15 5.06
N THR A 35 1.73 -8.36 5.93
CA THR A 35 0.35 -8.67 5.52
C THR A 35 -0.28 -7.52 4.73
N GLU A 36 -0.06 -6.27 5.13
CA GLU A 36 -0.55 -5.10 4.38
C GLU A 36 0.04 -5.01 2.97
N SER A 37 1.34 -5.30 2.81
CA SER A 37 1.99 -5.27 1.49
C SER A 37 1.44 -6.34 0.52
N GLU A 38 1.08 -7.50 1.06
CA GLU A 38 0.51 -8.61 0.30
C GLU A 38 -0.96 -8.36 -0.05
N VAL A 39 -1.73 -7.81 0.88
CA VAL A 39 -3.12 -7.38 0.65
C VAL A 39 -3.16 -6.28 -0.42
N MET A 40 -2.27 -5.28 -0.35
CA MET A 40 -2.15 -4.23 -1.36
C MET A 40 -1.75 -4.79 -2.74
N LYS A 41 -0.91 -5.83 -2.77
CA LYS A 41 -0.52 -6.52 -4.02
C LYS A 41 -1.70 -7.26 -4.64
N MET A 42 -2.59 -7.85 -3.83
CA MET A 42 -3.80 -8.54 -4.29
C MET A 42 -4.92 -7.58 -4.72
N GLN A 43 -5.03 -6.41 -4.08
CA GLN A 43 -6.03 -5.38 -4.42
C GLN A 43 -5.69 -4.58 -5.69
N LYS A 44 -4.42 -4.53 -6.08
CA LYS A 44 -3.99 -3.76 -7.25
C LYS A 44 -4.39 -4.46 -8.55
N ASN A 45 -5.36 -3.88 -9.27
CA ASN A 45 -5.70 -4.34 -10.62
C ASN A 45 -4.56 -4.05 -11.61
N THR A 46 -3.94 -5.12 -12.13
CA THR A 46 -2.84 -5.05 -13.10
C THR A 46 -3.30 -5.07 -14.56
N LYS A 47 -4.60 -5.26 -14.82
CA LYS A 47 -5.17 -5.24 -16.17
C LYS A 47 -5.08 -3.84 -16.74
N GLN A 48 -4.76 -3.72 -18.03
CA GLN A 48 -4.54 -2.44 -18.68
C GLN A 48 -5.22 -2.42 -20.05
N THR A 49 -5.69 -1.25 -20.46
CA THR A 49 -6.27 -1.04 -21.79
C THR A 49 -5.18 -1.17 -22.85
N SER A 50 -5.46 -1.94 -23.90
CA SER A 50 -4.52 -2.13 -25.02
C SER A 50 -4.33 -0.84 -25.82
N LYS A 51 -3.17 -0.70 -26.50
CA LYS A 51 -2.86 0.47 -27.33
C LYS A 51 -3.94 0.76 -28.38
N ARG A 52 -4.47 -0.30 -29.03
CA ARG A 52 -5.53 -0.17 -30.05
C ARG A 52 -6.81 0.44 -29.49
N VAL A 53 -7.23 0.00 -28.31
CA VAL A 53 -8.44 0.52 -27.64
C VAL A 53 -8.21 1.95 -27.16
N ALA A 54 -7.04 2.24 -26.61
CA ALA A 54 -6.64 3.59 -26.21
C ALA A 54 -6.72 4.59 -27.38
N SER A 55 -6.20 4.21 -28.56
CA SER A 55 -6.27 5.06 -29.76
C SER A 55 -7.71 5.34 -30.19
N LYS A 56 -8.60 4.35 -30.12
CA LYS A 56 -10.03 4.53 -30.43
C LYS A 56 -10.70 5.45 -29.40
N ALA A 57 -10.44 5.24 -28.11
CA ALA A 57 -10.97 6.07 -27.03
C ALA A 57 -10.52 7.54 -27.16
N SER A 58 -9.26 7.78 -27.55
CA SER A 58 -8.75 9.13 -27.82
C SER A 58 -9.49 9.82 -28.96
N LYS A 59 -9.84 9.10 -30.03
CA LYS A 59 -10.67 9.63 -31.13
C LYS A 59 -12.06 10.01 -30.64
N VAL A 60 -12.71 9.16 -29.84
CA VAL A 60 -14.04 9.41 -29.27
C VAL A 60 -14.04 10.67 -28.40
N MET A 61 -12.98 10.91 -27.61
CA MET A 61 -12.87 12.11 -26.78
C MET A 61 -12.75 13.40 -27.61
N ARG A 62 -12.01 13.35 -28.72
CA ARG A 62 -11.73 14.53 -29.58
C ARG A 62 -12.88 14.85 -30.52
N ASP A 63 -13.70 13.85 -30.86
CA ASP A 63 -14.81 14.03 -31.79
C ASP A 63 -16.02 14.67 -31.08
N GLY A 64 -16.54 15.75 -31.68
CA GLY A 64 -17.67 16.53 -31.18
C GLY A 64 -19.00 15.81 -31.26
N ARG A 65 -19.12 14.76 -32.09
CA ARG A 65 -20.37 14.05 -32.37
C ARG A 65 -20.78 13.06 -31.28
N TYR A 66 -19.87 12.70 -30.38
CA TYR A 66 -20.15 11.74 -29.30
C TYR A 66 -20.78 12.41 -28.07
N SER A 67 -21.74 11.70 -27.46
CA SER A 67 -22.44 12.12 -26.25
C SER A 67 -21.50 12.20 -25.04
N LYS A 68 -21.94 12.90 -23.99
CA LYS A 68 -21.22 12.99 -22.71
C LYS A 68 -20.94 11.61 -22.11
N THR A 69 -21.89 10.68 -22.21
CA THR A 69 -21.74 9.30 -21.72
C THR A 69 -20.64 8.56 -22.46
N SER A 70 -20.61 8.64 -23.80
CA SER A 70 -19.57 7.99 -24.60
C SER A 70 -18.17 8.55 -24.28
N LYS A 71 -18.06 9.86 -24.05
CA LYS A 71 -16.81 10.51 -23.64
C LYS A 71 -16.36 10.09 -22.24
N SER A 72 -17.30 9.90 -21.31
CA SER A 72 -17.01 9.39 -19.97
C SER A 72 -16.41 7.98 -20.02
N VAL A 73 -17.05 7.07 -20.76
CA VAL A 73 -16.56 5.69 -20.93
C VAL A 73 -15.20 5.66 -21.61
N ALA A 74 -14.99 6.50 -22.64
CA ALA A 74 -13.69 6.64 -23.30
C ALA A 74 -12.61 7.16 -22.33
N GLY A 75 -12.95 8.11 -21.45
CA GLY A 75 -12.07 8.62 -20.41
C GLY A 75 -11.64 7.53 -19.42
N SER A 76 -12.58 6.71 -18.94
CA SER A 76 -12.28 5.56 -18.07
C SER A 76 -11.31 4.58 -18.74
N ALA A 77 -11.51 4.30 -20.04
CA ALA A 77 -10.63 3.42 -20.79
C ALA A 77 -9.19 3.98 -20.92
N LEU A 78 -9.05 5.30 -21.12
CA LEU A 78 -7.75 5.99 -21.19
C LEU A 78 -7.02 6.01 -19.83
N ALA A 79 -7.74 6.20 -18.73
CA ALA A 79 -7.17 6.18 -17.39
C ALA A 79 -6.53 4.82 -17.02
N GLN A 80 -7.02 3.74 -17.63
CA GLN A 80 -6.50 2.37 -17.46
C GLN A 80 -5.41 2.01 -18.48
N THR A 81 -4.92 2.96 -19.28
CA THR A 81 -3.85 2.69 -20.25
C THR A 81 -2.48 2.66 -19.57
N LYS A 82 -1.57 1.84 -20.13
CA LYS A 82 -0.18 1.82 -19.68
C LYS A 82 0.43 3.20 -19.89
N LYS A 83 1.03 3.77 -18.85
CA LYS A 83 1.91 4.94 -18.98
C LYS A 83 3.04 4.56 -19.94
N SER A 84 3.27 5.35 -21.00
CA SER A 84 4.51 5.25 -21.75
C SER A 84 5.63 5.65 -20.80
N GLY A 85 6.44 4.69 -20.37
CA GLY A 85 7.66 4.98 -19.64
C GLY A 85 8.48 5.95 -20.47
N LYS A 86 8.79 7.10 -19.88
CA LYS A 86 9.77 8.04 -20.39
C LYS A 86 11.02 7.89 -19.52
#